data_AF-A0A851ZJE4-F1
#
_entry.id   AF-A0A851ZJE4-F1
#
_cell.length_a   1.000
_cell.length_b   1.000
_cell.length_c   1.000
_cell.angle_alpha   90.00
_cell.angle_beta   90.00
_cell.angle_gamma   90.00
#
_symmetry.space_group_name_H-M   'P 1'
#
loop_
_entity.id
_entity.type
_entity.pdbx_description
1 polymer ?
#
loop_
_entity_poly.entity_id
_entity_poly.type
_entity_poly.pdbx_seq_one_letter_code
_entity_poly.pdbx_strand_id
1 'polypeptide(L)' 'TLVTLCHYAASRDGRFFPAPDTFRPQRWLRGGGTGHPFASLPFGLGKRSCVGRRLAELEVHQALAQV' A
#
# COMPACT_ATOMS: atom_id res chain seq x y z
N THR A 1 -3.74 8.26 25.86
CA THR A 1 -2.60 7.72 25.08
C THR A 1 -2.83 7.98 23.62
N LEU A 2 -1.88 8.61 22.94
CA LEU A 2 -1.90 8.78 21.48
C LEU A 2 -1.22 7.57 20.83
N VAL A 3 -1.84 7.01 19.79
CA VAL A 3 -1.28 5.93 18.98
C VAL A 3 -1.18 6.41 17.54
N THR A 4 0.01 6.29 16.95
CA THR A 4 0.28 6.74 15.58
C THR A 4 0.67 5.55 14.72
N LEU A 5 0.07 5.46 13.53
CA LEU A 5 0.46 4.48 12.52
C LEU A 5 1.55 5.08 11.63
N CYS A 6 2.79 4.58 11.73
CA CYS A 6 3.88 5.00 10.87
C CYS A 6 3.87 4.17 9.58
N HIS A 7 3.00 4.54 8.63
CA HIS A 7 2.83 3.83 7.36
C HIS A 7 4.14 3.72 6.56
N TYR A 8 4.99 4.76 6.62
CA TYR A 8 6.29 4.76 5.95
C TYR A 8 7.21 3.65 6.47
N ALA A 9 7.36 3.54 7.79
CA ALA A 9 8.21 2.52 8.40
C ALA A 9 7.63 1.11 8.16
N ALA A 10 6.32 0.93 8.33
CA ALA A 10 5.66 -0.36 8.14
C ALA A 10 5.82 -0.88 6.69
N SER A 11 5.67 0.00 5.70
CA SER A 11 5.77 -0.36 4.28
C SER A 11 7.21 -0.65 3.82
N ARG A 12 8.22 -0.32 4.63
CA ARG A 12 9.65 -0.53 4.36
C ARG A 12 10.28 -1.59 5.27
N ASP A 13 9.48 -2.27 6.08
CA ASP A 13 9.98 -3.31 6.96
C ASP A 13 10.33 -4.56 6.15
N GLY A 14 11.62 -4.92 6.15
CA GLY A 14 12.15 -6.08 5.44
C GLY A 14 11.55 -7.42 5.89
N ARG A 15 10.94 -7.48 7.08
CA ARG A 15 10.23 -8.68 7.58
C ARG A 15 8.96 -8.98 6.78
N PHE A 16 8.32 -7.95 6.21
CA PHE A 16 7.10 -8.08 5.42
C PHE A 16 7.35 -7.86 3.91
N PHE A 17 8.34 -7.04 3.57
CA PHE A 17 8.67 -6.70 2.18
C PHE A 17 10.16 -6.95 1.90
N PRO A 18 10.53 -8.14 1.36
CA PRO A 18 11.91 -8.40 0.95
C PRO A 18 12.37 -7.40 -0.11
N ALA A 19 13.57 -6.84 0.04
CA ALA A 19 14.08 -5.72 -0.76
C ALA A 19 13.07 -4.52 -0.79
N PRO A 20 12.80 -3.90 0.37
CA PRO A 20 11.76 -2.86 0.51
C PRO A 20 12.09 -1.57 -0.24
N ASP A 21 13.37 -1.29 -0.46
CA ASP A 21 13.85 -0.09 -1.14
C ASP A 21 13.87 -0.24 -2.67
N THR A 22 13.55 -1.42 -3.18
CA THR A 22 13.53 -1.71 -4.62
C THR A 22 12.10 -1.65 -5.17
N PHE A 23 11.90 -0.94 -6.27
CA PHE A 23 10.63 -0.91 -6.99
C PHE A 23 10.36 -2.27 -7.65
N ARG A 24 9.48 -3.09 -7.06
CA ARG A 24 9.11 -4.44 -7.54
C ARG A 24 7.59 -4.61 -7.63
N PRO A 25 6.94 -4.13 -8.71
CA PRO A 25 5.48 -4.23 -8.88
C PRO A 25 4.95 -5.66 -8.82
N GLN A 26 5.76 -6.64 -9.26
CA GLN A 26 5.40 -8.05 -9.35
C GLN A 26 4.96 -8.64 -8.00
N ARG A 27 5.38 -8.06 -6.87
CA ARG A 27 4.97 -8.52 -5.54
C ARG A 27 3.49 -8.39 -5.26
N TRP A 28 2.78 -7.52 -5.99
CA TRP A 28 1.35 -7.25 -5.81
C TRP A 28 0.48 -8.07 -6.77
N LEU A 29 1.09 -8.87 -7.66
CA LEU A 29 0.38 -9.76 -8.56
C LEU A 29 -0.06 -11.03 -7.82
N ARG A 30 -1.10 -11.69 -8.33
CA ARG A 30 -1.56 -12.99 -7.79
C ARG A 30 -0.40 -13.99 -7.76
N GLY A 31 -0.17 -14.61 -6.60
CA GLY A 31 0.93 -15.56 -6.37
C GLY A 31 2.27 -14.92 -6.02
N GLY A 32 2.41 -13.59 -6.17
CA GLY A 32 3.48 -12.83 -5.54
C GLY A 32 3.18 -12.77 -4.04
N GLY A 33 4.01 -13.39 -3.21
CA GLY A 33 3.86 -13.38 -1.76
C GLY A 33 3.81 -11.94 -1.24
N THR A 34 2.61 -11.40 -1.11
CA THR A 34 2.38 -10.13 -0.47
C THR A 34 2.65 -10.33 1.02
N GLY A 35 3.34 -9.37 1.63
CA GLY A 35 3.46 -9.31 3.08
C GLY A 35 2.08 -9.27 3.74
N HIS A 36 2.06 -9.42 5.07
CA HIS A 36 0.84 -9.39 5.88
C HIS A 36 -0.16 -8.31 5.41
N PRO A 37 -1.49 -8.57 5.33
CA PRO A 37 -2.47 -7.61 4.79
C PRO A 37 -2.48 -6.21 5.44
N PHE A 38 -1.97 -6.11 6.67
CA PHE A 38 -1.83 -4.83 7.41
C PHE A 38 -0.43 -4.21 7.34
N ALA A 39 0.51 -4.81 6.60
CA ALA A 39 1.87 -4.29 6.44
C ALA A 39 1.91 -3.07 5.49
N SER A 40 0.95 -2.95 4.57
CA SER A 40 0.77 -1.79 3.70
C SER A 40 -0.65 -1.26 3.81
N LEU A 41 -0.80 -0.03 4.32
CA LEU A 41 -2.10 0.63 4.54
C LEU A 41 -2.06 2.09 4.04
N PRO A 42 -1.79 2.33 2.74
CA PRO A 42 -1.61 3.69 2.20
C PRO A 42 -2.87 4.57 2.33
N PHE A 43 -4.05 3.95 2.41
CA PHE A 43 -5.33 4.63 2.59
C PHE A 43 -5.92 4.42 4.00
N GLY A 44 -5.14 3.90 4.95
CA GLY A 44 -5.63 3.51 6.28
C GLY A 44 -6.57 2.30 6.26
N LEU A 45 -7.19 2.03 7.41
CA LEU A 45 -8.10 0.90 7.63
C LEU A 45 -9.28 1.33 8.51
N GLY A 46 -10.45 0.73 8.29
CA GLY A 46 -11.63 0.89 9.15
C GLY A 46 -12.43 2.15 8.84
N LYS A 47 -13.27 2.57 9.80
CA LYS A 47 -14.28 3.63 9.59
C LYS A 47 -13.69 5.02 9.29
N ARG A 48 -12.41 5.23 9.56
CA ARG A 48 -11.68 6.49 9.30
C ARG A 48 -10.59 6.33 8.23
N SER A 49 -10.68 5.29 7.39
CA SER A 49 -9.83 5.20 6.19
C SER A 49 -10.15 6.33 5.22
N CYS A 50 -9.25 6.56 4.25
CA CYS A 50 -9.46 7.54 3.18
C CYS A 50 -10.79 7.31 2.46
N VAL A 51 -11.70 8.27 2.54
CA VAL A 51 -13.00 8.24 1.87
C VAL A 51 -12.85 8.25 0.34
N GLY A 52 -11.81 8.92 -0.16
CA GLY A 52 -11.51 9.05 -1.58
C GLY A 52 -10.73 7.89 -2.19
N ARG A 53 -10.47 6.81 -1.46
CA ARG A 53 -9.60 5.70 -1.92
C ARG A 53 -9.96 5.22 -3.33
N ARG A 54 -11.23 4.90 -3.57
CA ARG A 54 -11.69 4.34 -4.84
C ARG A 54 -11.58 5.34 -5.99
N LEU A 55 -11.85 6.62 -5.71
CA LEU A 55 -11.72 7.69 -6.69
C LEU A 55 -10.24 7.89 -7.06
N ALA A 56 -9.37 7.99 -6.06
CA ALA A 56 -7.93 8.15 -6.27
C ALA A 56 -7.31 6.96 -7.03
N GLU A 57 -7.68 5.72 -6.67
CA GLU A 57 -7.25 4.53 -7.41
C GLU A 57 -7.71 4.60 -8.87
N LEU A 58 -8.98 4.93 -9.12
CA LEU A 58 -9.53 5.05 -10.48
C LEU A 58 -8.80 6.13 -11.30
N GLU A 59 -8.62 7.33 -10.74
CA GLU A 59 -7.95 8.44 -11.43
C GLU A 59 -6.50 8.09 -11.77
N VAL A 60 -5.76 7.46 -10.86
CA VAL A 60 -4.38 7.01 -11.11
C VAL A 60 -4.36 5.93 -12.20
N HIS A 61 -5.26 4.96 -12.15
CA HIS A 61 -5.34 3.92 -13.18
C HIS A 61 -5.68 4.51 -14.55
N GLN A 62 -6.62 5.45 -14.62
CA GLN A 62 -7.00 6.09 -15.87
C GLN A 62 -5.86 6.96 -16.42
N ALA A 63 -5.20 7.75 -15.57
CA ALA A 63 -4.05 8.55 -15.97
C ALA A 63 -2.94 7.66 -16.54
N LEU A 64 -2.61 6.55 -15.87
CA LEU A 64 -1.58 5.60 -16.33
C LEU A 64 -1.95 4.90 -17.65
N ALA A 65 -3.24 4.67 -17.92
CA ALA A 65 -3.69 4.02 -19.15
C ALA A 65 -3.75 4.96 -20.36
N GLN A 66 -3.73 6.28 -20.14
CA GLN A 66 -3.78 7.30 -21.18
C GLN A 66 -2.39 7.80 -21.62
N VAL A 67 -1.33 7.42 -20.91
CA VAL A 67 0.07 7.61 -21.32
C VAL A 67 0.48 6.51 -22.28
#